data_AF-A0A955I764-F1
#
_entry.id   AF-A0A955I764-F1
#
_cell.length_a   1.000
_cell.length_b   1.000
_cell.length_c   1.000
_cell.angle_alpha   90.00
_cell.angle_beta   90.00
_cell.angle_gamma   90.00
#
_symmetry.space_group_name_H-M   'P 1'
#
loop_
_entity.id
_entity.type
_entity.pdbx_description
1 polymer ?
#
loop_
_entity_poly.entity_id
_entity_poly.type
_entity_poly.pdbx_seq_one_letter_code
_entity_poly.pdbx_strand_id
1 'polypeptide(L)' 'MAVIVHDDMPIDQALRMSWRESTREGIPEEKKELRYRIKPTTKVHAARRAAKKTKTRRARANRRALNKGGRK' A
#
# COMPACT_ATOMS: atom_id res chain seq x y z
N MET A 1 -1.70 8.28 -14.35
CA MET A 1 -2.59 8.73 -13.26
C MET A 1 -2.29 10.19 -12.98
N ALA A 2 -3.29 11.03 -12.80
CA ALA A 2 -3.12 12.48 -12.57
C ALA A 2 -3.82 12.87 -11.26
N VAL A 3 -3.12 13.56 -10.36
CA VAL A 3 -3.71 14.15 -9.17
C VAL A 3 -4.14 15.56 -9.52
N ILE A 4 -5.43 15.82 -9.47
CA ILE A 4 -5.99 17.15 -9.67
C ILE A 4 -5.75 17.93 -8.36
N VAL A 5 -4.94 18.97 -8.45
CA VAL A 5 -4.67 19.89 -7.33
C VAL A 5 -5.48 21.15 -7.59
N HIS A 6 -6.26 21.56 -6.60
CA HIS A 6 -7.02 22.82 -6.63
C HIS A 6 -6.18 23.94 -6.03
N ASP A 7 -6.40 25.18 -6.47
CA ASP A 7 -5.61 26.35 -6.01
C ASP A 7 -5.71 26.58 -4.50
N ASP A 8 -6.82 26.19 -3.88
CA ASP A 8 -7.06 26.33 -2.44
C ASP A 8 -6.40 25.20 -1.61
N MET A 9 -5.75 24.22 -2.26
CA MET A 9 -5.18 23.07 -1.56
C MET A 9 -3.76 23.37 -1.04
N PRO A 10 -3.49 23.17 0.26
CA PRO A 10 -2.13 23.25 0.78
C PRO A 10 -1.19 22.28 0.06
N ILE A 11 0.02 22.74 -0.29
CA ILE A 11 1.03 21.95 -1.02
C ILE A 11 1.29 20.59 -0.36
N ASP A 12 1.37 20.55 0.97
CA ASP A 12 1.60 19.31 1.72
C ASP A 12 0.50 18.27 1.50
N GLN A 13 -0.76 18.72 1.39
CA GLN A 13 -1.89 17.84 1.12
C GLN A 13 -1.81 17.29 -0.31
N ALA A 14 -1.50 18.15 -1.28
CA ALA A 14 -1.32 17.76 -2.67
C ALA A 14 -0.20 16.70 -2.83
N LEU A 15 0.94 16.91 -2.18
CA LEU A 15 2.06 15.97 -2.20
C LEU A 15 1.70 14.63 -1.56
N ARG A 16 0.97 14.63 -0.42
CA ARG A 16 0.51 13.40 0.22
C ARG A 16 -0.46 12.62 -0.66
N MET A 17 -1.35 13.31 -1.38
CA MET A 17 -2.27 12.67 -2.33
C MET A 17 -1.51 12.06 -3.50
N SER A 18 -0.60 12.80 -4.11
CA SER A 18 0.28 12.31 -5.18
C SER A 18 1.09 11.08 -4.76
N TRP A 19 1.65 11.10 -3.54
CA TRP A 19 2.37 9.96 -3.00
C TRP A 19 1.48 8.74 -2.77
N ARG A 20 0.25 8.93 -2.26
CA ARG A 20 -0.72 7.84 -2.05
C ARG A 20 -1.12 7.19 -3.36
N GLU A 21 -1.42 7.97 -4.40
CA GLU A 21 -1.77 7.44 -5.72
C GLU A 21 -0.58 6.71 -6.36
N SER A 22 0.62 7.28 -6.26
CA SER A 22 1.85 6.61 -6.73
C SER A 22 2.09 5.27 -6.03
N THR A 23 1.84 5.21 -4.72
CA THR A 23 1.96 3.98 -3.92
C THR A 23 0.86 2.97 -4.25
N ARG A 24 -0.36 3.44 -4.53
CA ARG A 24 -1.50 2.60 -4.93
C ARG A 24 -1.22 1.88 -6.25
N GLU A 25 -0.66 2.60 -7.22
CA GLU A 25 -0.26 2.04 -8.52
C GLU A 25 1.04 1.20 -8.42
N GLY A 26 1.74 1.23 -7.29
CA GLY A 26 2.95 0.44 -7.07
C GLY A 26 4.18 0.92 -7.86
N ILE A 27 4.14 2.13 -8.41
CA ILE A 27 5.21 2.71 -9.25
C ILE A 27 6.59 2.67 -8.55
N PRO A 28 6.73 3.05 -7.26
CA PRO A 28 8.03 3.01 -6.61
C PRO A 28 8.58 1.58 -6.46
N GLU A 29 7.72 0.61 -6.18
CA GLU A 29 8.10 -0.80 -6.05
C GLU A 29 8.51 -1.38 -7.40
N GLU A 30 7.77 -1.08 -8.48
CA GLU A 30 8.13 -1.50 -9.84
C GLU A 30 9.52 -0.98 -10.24
N LYS A 31 9.80 0.31 -10.00
CA LYS A 31 11.12 0.90 -10.31
C LYS A 31 12.24 0.28 -9.46
N LYS A 32 11.97 -0.12 -8.22
CA LYS A 32 12.95 -0.86 -7.40
C LYS A 32 13.19 -2.28 -7.93
N GLU A 33 12.15 -2.97 -8.38
CA GLU A 33 12.28 -4.32 -8.95
C GLU A 33 13.06 -4.34 -10.25
N LEU A 34 12.90 -3.32 -11.10
CA LEU A 34 13.66 -3.16 -12.35
C LEU A 34 15.12 -2.77 -12.13
N ARG A 35 15.47 -2.20 -10.96
CA ARG A 35 16.83 -1.71 -10.67
C ARG A 35 17.87 -2.84 -10.66
N TYR A 36 17.50 -4.04 -10.22
CA TYR A 36 18.43 -5.17 -10.10
C TYR A 36 17.80 -6.45 -10.61
N ARG A 37 18.62 -7.39 -11.10
CA ARG A 37 18.14 -8.72 -11.48
C ARG A 37 17.71 -9.51 -10.24
N ILE A 38 16.42 -9.79 -10.13
CA ILE A 38 15.84 -10.62 -9.07
C ILE A 38 15.64 -12.06 -9.57
N LYS A 39 16.07 -13.05 -8.78
CA LYS A 39 15.84 -14.48 -9.09
C LYS A 39 14.33 -14.80 -9.09
N PRO A 40 13.84 -15.69 -9.97
CA PRO A 40 12.42 -16.02 -10.05
C PRO A 40 11.86 -16.59 -8.74
N THR A 41 12.66 -17.35 -8.00
CA THR A 41 12.29 -17.88 -6.67
C THR A 41 12.02 -16.76 -5.66
N THR A 42 12.85 -15.72 -5.65
CA THR A 42 12.68 -14.55 -4.78
C THR A 42 11.35 -13.84 -5.05
N LYS A 43 10.91 -13.75 -6.31
CA LYS A 43 9.60 -13.18 -6.69
C LYS A 43 8.44 -13.97 -6.08
N VAL A 44 8.49 -15.30 -6.17
CA VAL A 44 7.46 -16.18 -5.58
C VAL A 44 7.41 -16.02 -4.05
N HIS A 45 8.56 -15.97 -3.38
CA HIS A 45 8.61 -15.77 -1.93
C HIS A 45 8.11 -14.38 -1.51
N ALA A 46 8.44 -13.33 -2.27
CA ALA A 46 7.96 -11.98 -2.03
C ALA A 46 6.43 -11.90 -2.16
N ALA A 47 5.85 -12.48 -3.22
CA ALA A 47 4.41 -12.51 -3.43
C ALA A 47 3.67 -13.27 -2.31
N ARG A 48 4.16 -14.46 -1.93
CA ARG A 48 3.58 -15.23 -0.81
C ARG A 48 3.67 -14.47 0.51
N ARG A 49 4.80 -13.80 0.78
CA ARG A 49 5.00 -12.98 1.98
C ARG A 49 4.04 -11.79 2.01
N ALA A 50 3.86 -11.09 0.89
CA ALA A 50 2.92 -9.98 0.77
C ALA A 50 1.47 -10.43 0.98
N ALA A 51 1.04 -11.53 0.33
CA ALA A 51 -0.28 -12.10 0.50
C ALA A 51 -0.55 -12.52 1.96
N LYS A 52 0.39 -13.22 2.59
CA LYS A 52 0.30 -13.60 4.01
C LYS A 52 0.19 -12.37 4.92
N LYS A 53 1.02 -11.34 4.69
CA LYS A 53 1.01 -10.08 5.46
C LYS A 53 -0.33 -9.36 5.35
N THR A 54 -0.89 -9.27 4.15
CA THR A 54 -2.19 -8.62 3.93
C THR A 54 -3.32 -9.41 4.57
N LYS A 55 -3.33 -10.74 4.42
CA LYS A 55 -4.31 -11.63 5.07
C LYS A 55 -4.28 -11.50 6.59
N THR A 56 -3.10 -11.53 7.22
CA THR A 56 -2.98 -11.41 8.68
C THR A 56 -3.37 -10.02 9.18
N ARG A 57 -3.02 -8.95 8.46
CA ARG A 57 -3.46 -7.58 8.78
C ARG A 57 -4.98 -7.43 8.74
N ARG A 58 -5.63 -7.94 7.68
CA ARG A 58 -7.10 -7.93 7.55
C ARG A 58 -7.76 -8.70 8.69
N ALA A 59 -7.30 -9.92 8.98
CA ALA A 59 -7.83 -10.72 10.08
C ALA A 59 -7.69 -10.01 11.44
N ARG A 60 -6.53 -9.40 11.72
CA ARG A 60 -6.31 -8.63 12.96
C ARG A 60 -7.19 -7.38 13.04
N ALA A 61 -7.36 -6.67 11.93
CA ALA A 61 -8.24 -5.50 11.86
C ALA A 61 -9.69 -5.89 12.13
N ASN A 62 -10.18 -6.98 11.52
CA ASN A 62 -11.53 -7.50 11.76
C ASN A 62 -11.72 -7.92 13.22
N ARG A 63 -10.75 -8.63 13.83
CA ARG A 63 -10.80 -8.96 15.27
C ARG A 63 -10.87 -7.71 16.15
N ARG A 64 -10.10 -6.67 15.82
CA ARG A 64 -10.16 -5.39 16.55
C ARG A 64 -11.49 -4.68 16.36
N ALA A 65 -12.05 -4.68 15.15
CA ALA A 65 -13.36 -4.08 14.88
C ALA A 65 -14.47 -4.79 15.65
N LEU A 66 -14.47 -6.14 15.65
CA LEU A 66 -15.39 -6.96 16.45
C LEU A 66 -15.25 -6.67 17.95
N ASN A 67 -14.03 -6.58 18.47
CA ASN A 67 -13.81 -6.30 19.90
C ASN A 67 -14.07 -4.83 20.29
N LYS A 68 -14.02 -3.89 19.34
CA LYS A 68 -14.31 -2.46 19.56
C LYS A 68 -15.81 -2.14 19.42
N GLY A 69 -16.57 -2.97 18.68
CA GLY A 69 -18.03 -2.89 18.55
C GLY A 69 -18.81 -3.86 19.45
N GLY A 70 -18.18 -4.91 19.96
CA GLY A 70 -18.81 -5.96 20.80
C GLY A 70 -18.85 -5.65 22.31
N ARG A 71 -18.72 -4.37 22.68
CA ARG A 71 -19.02 -3.89 24.04
C ARG A 71 -20.25 -2.98 23.94
N LYS A 72 -21.38 -3.59 23.61
CA LYS A 72 -22.73 -3.12 23.87
C LYS A 72 -23.52 -4.31 24.38
#